data_AF-A0A9W9M1I3-F1
#
_entry.id   AF-A0A9W9M1I3-F1
#
_cell.length_a   1.000
_cell.length_b   1.000
_cell.length_c   1.000
_cell.angle_alpha   90.00
_cell.angle_beta   90.00
_cell.angle_gamma   90.00
#
_symmetry.space_group_name_H-M   'P 1'
#
loop_
_entity.id
_entity.type
_entity.pdbx_description
1 polymer ?
#
loop_
_entity_poly.entity_id
_entity_poly.type
_entity_poly.pdbx_seq_one_letter_code
_entity_poly.pdbx_strand_id
1 'polypeptide(L)'
;MQFLDRLSYLATQNLYYPSLDCSSVLISLKGEVKIARIDYYIIRQTGRLHKIDLAPVSKVIIELMQKYTKDDGAVGIDNLDRWQTCPAAIDFLSVTISASSFEELKKQRFLTETRWCPGDLIGLTWFALISARTFYSYTPRSEKND
;
A
#
# COMPACT_ATOMS: atom_id res chain seq x y z
N MET A 1 0.20 10.48 -6.84
CA MET A 1 0.26 9.00 -6.75
C MET A 1 -1.01 8.54 -6.05
N GLN A 2 -1.86 7.75 -6.72
CA GLN A 2 -3.28 7.56 -6.35
C GLN A 2 -3.54 7.20 -4.88
N PHE A 3 -2.69 6.39 -4.27
CA PHE A 3 -2.81 5.97 -2.87
C PHE A 3 -2.64 7.16 -1.89
N LEU A 4 -1.54 7.91 -2.02
CA LEU A 4 -1.29 9.08 -1.17
C LEU A 4 -2.30 10.21 -1.42
N ASP A 5 -2.75 10.36 -2.66
CA ASP A 5 -3.76 11.39 -3.01
C ASP A 5 -5.08 11.10 -2.28
N ARG A 6 -5.49 9.83 -2.20
CA ARG A 6 -6.69 9.43 -1.44
C ARG A 6 -6.52 9.57 0.06
N LEU A 7 -5.39 9.14 0.63
CA LEU A 7 -5.14 9.30 2.06
C LEU A 7 -5.07 10.77 2.47
N SER A 8 -4.42 11.59 1.64
CA SER A 8 -4.39 13.04 1.80
C SER A 8 -5.78 13.65 1.78
N TYR A 9 -6.65 13.22 0.84
CA TYR A 9 -8.05 13.65 0.80
C TYR A 9 -8.82 13.23 2.05
N LEU A 10 -8.70 11.99 2.50
CA LEU A 10 -9.39 11.51 3.71
C LEU A 10 -8.96 12.29 4.95
N ALA A 11 -7.68 12.64 5.05
CA ALA A 11 -7.18 13.47 6.12
C ALA A 11 -7.79 14.89 6.11
N THR A 12 -8.05 15.49 4.94
CA THR A 12 -8.75 16.80 4.88
C THR A 12 -10.21 16.70 5.32
N GLN A 13 -10.81 15.52 5.24
CA GLN A 13 -12.15 15.23 5.73
C GLN A 13 -12.17 14.81 7.21
N ASN A 14 -11.05 14.96 7.93
CA ASN A 14 -10.86 14.48 9.32
C ASN A 14 -11.08 12.96 9.47
N LEU A 15 -10.91 12.18 8.41
CA LEU A 15 -11.00 10.72 8.45
C LEU A 15 -9.60 10.12 8.55
N TYR A 16 -9.48 9.07 9.34
CA TYR A 16 -8.23 8.33 9.55
C TYR A 16 -8.48 6.83 9.62
N TYR A 17 -7.58 6.02 9.05
CA TYR A 17 -7.65 4.56 9.07
C TYR A 17 -6.37 3.97 9.68
N PRO A 18 -6.34 3.68 10.99
CA PRO A 18 -5.13 3.25 11.70
C PRO A 18 -4.60 1.87 11.30
N SER A 19 -5.50 0.96 10.93
CA SER A 19 -5.16 -0.43 10.59
C SER A 19 -5.12 -0.70 9.09
N LEU A 20 -4.99 0.35 8.27
CA LEU A 20 -4.85 0.22 6.82
C LEU A 20 -3.64 -0.66 6.45
N ASP A 21 -3.88 -1.59 5.55
CA ASP A 21 -2.91 -2.54 4.97
C ASP A 21 -3.23 -2.76 3.48
N CYS A 22 -2.44 -3.57 2.78
CA CYS A 22 -2.65 -3.85 1.36
C CYS A 22 -3.99 -4.55 1.09
N SER A 23 -4.53 -5.33 2.04
CA SER A 23 -5.86 -5.96 1.89
C SER A 23 -7.00 -4.94 1.80
N SER A 24 -6.76 -3.75 2.35
CA SER A 24 -7.68 -2.62 2.37
C SER A 24 -7.50 -1.69 1.16
N VAL A 25 -6.53 -1.97 0.29
CA VAL A 25 -6.26 -1.22 -0.94
C VAL A 25 -6.70 -2.05 -2.14
N LEU A 26 -7.75 -1.59 -2.82
CA LEU A 26 -8.30 -2.25 -3.99
C LEU A 26 -7.79 -1.61 -5.26
N ILE A 27 -7.66 -2.41 -6.31
CA ILE A 27 -7.33 -1.95 -7.66
C ILE A 27 -8.38 -2.45 -8.64
N SER A 28 -8.89 -1.57 -9.49
CA SER A 28 -9.80 -1.95 -10.58
C SER A 28 -9.03 -2.47 -11.79
N LEU A 29 -9.71 -3.19 -12.70
CA LEU A 29 -9.15 -3.59 -14.00
C LEU A 29 -8.73 -2.40 -14.89
N LYS A 30 -9.14 -1.18 -14.53
CA LYS A 30 -8.72 0.06 -15.19
C LYS A 30 -7.53 0.74 -14.50
N GLY A 31 -6.91 0.08 -13.51
CA GLY A 31 -5.77 0.64 -12.77
C GLY A 31 -6.16 1.73 -11.78
N GLU A 32 -7.42 1.80 -11.36
CA GLU A 32 -7.86 2.75 -10.32
C GLU A 32 -7.63 2.16 -8.94
N VAL A 33 -6.81 2.81 -8.13
CA VAL A 33 -6.60 2.45 -6.72
C VAL A 33 -7.73 3.02 -5.89
N LYS A 34 -8.29 2.26 -4.94
CA LYS A 34 -9.34 2.67 -3.98
C LYS A 34 -8.97 2.17 -2.59
N ILE A 35 -9.39 2.90 -1.55
CA ILE A 35 -9.28 2.45 -0.17
C ILE A 35 -10.66 1.92 0.25
N ALA A 36 -10.71 0.66 0.67
CA ALA A 36 -11.92 -0.03 1.07
C ALA A 36 -12.19 0.11 2.58
N ARG A 37 -13.15 -0.67 3.09
CA ARG A 37 -13.45 -0.85 4.52
C ARG A 37 -13.79 0.46 5.23
N ILE A 38 -14.86 1.09 4.75
CA ILE A 38 -15.32 2.40 5.23
C ILE A 38 -15.69 2.36 6.73
N ASP A 39 -16.09 1.20 7.21
CA ASP A 39 -16.40 0.89 8.61
C ASP A 39 -15.20 1.01 9.56
N TYR A 40 -13.96 1.04 9.06
CA TYR A 40 -12.75 1.17 9.87
C TYR A 40 -12.23 2.61 10.00
N TYR A 41 -12.87 3.59 9.35
CA TYR A 41 -12.47 4.98 9.53
C TYR A 41 -12.86 5.52 10.90
N ILE A 42 -11.95 6.30 11.48
CA ILE A 42 -12.14 7.04 12.71
C ILE A 42 -12.21 8.53 12.36
N ILE A 43 -13.18 9.23 12.95
CA ILE A 43 -13.28 10.68 12.87
C ILE A 43 -12.29 11.30 13.85
N ARG A 44 -11.43 12.19 13.36
CA ARG A 44 -10.52 12.95 14.20
C ARG A 44 -11.28 14.04 14.94
N GLN A 45 -11.00 14.14 16.24
CA GLN A 45 -11.52 15.24 17.06
C GLN A 45 -10.70 16.54 16.88
N THR A 46 -9.45 16.44 16.41
CA THR A 46 -8.57 17.59 16.15
C THR A 46 -8.13 17.58 14.69
N GLY A 47 -8.22 18.74 14.02
CA GLY A 47 -7.88 18.87 12.59
C GLY A 47 -6.37 18.83 12.28
N ARG A 48 -5.52 18.50 13.26
CA ARG A 48 -4.06 18.48 13.08
C ARG A 48 -3.60 17.06 12.74
N LEU A 49 -2.84 16.94 11.65
CA LEU A 49 -2.13 15.71 11.30
C LEU A 49 -1.04 15.44 12.35
N HIS A 50 -1.09 14.25 12.94
CA HIS A 50 -0.11 13.70 13.85
C HIS A 50 0.73 12.65 13.11
N LYS A 51 2.00 12.44 13.52
CA LYS A 51 2.88 11.46 12.88
C LYS A 51 2.27 10.05 12.79
N ILE A 52 1.45 9.69 13.77
CA ILE A 52 0.73 8.41 13.82
C ILE A 52 -0.14 8.18 12.60
N ASP A 53 -0.60 9.26 11.94
CA ASP A 53 -1.50 9.18 10.80
C ASP A 53 -0.82 8.74 9.50
N LEU A 54 0.51 8.83 9.46
CA LEU A 54 1.32 8.38 8.34
C LEU A 54 1.84 6.95 8.55
N ALA A 55 1.72 6.40 9.76
CA ALA A 55 2.14 5.03 10.05
C ALA A 55 1.51 3.97 9.13
N PRO A 56 0.25 4.08 8.70
CA PRO A 56 -0.29 3.10 7.75
C PRO A 56 0.32 3.19 6.35
N VAL A 57 0.92 4.33 5.97
CA VAL A 57 1.68 4.44 4.72
C VAL A 57 2.92 3.56 4.78
N SER A 58 3.70 3.64 5.87
CA SER A 58 4.91 2.83 6.02
C SER A 58 4.58 1.33 6.02
N LYS A 59 3.49 0.94 6.68
CA LYS A 59 2.97 -0.43 6.69
C LYS A 59 2.69 -0.95 5.27
N VAL A 60 1.92 -0.21 4.48
CA VAL A 60 1.60 -0.58 3.09
C VAL A 60 2.87 -0.65 2.22
N ILE A 61 3.81 0.28 2.37
CA ILE A 61 5.06 0.25 1.60
C ILE A 61 5.89 -0.98 1.94
N ILE A 62 5.99 -1.34 3.23
CA ILE A 62 6.69 -2.57 3.65
C ILE A 62 6.04 -3.81 3.03
N GLU A 63 4.72 -3.93 3.09
CA GLU A 63 4.00 -5.05 2.47
C GLU A 63 4.22 -5.10 0.96
N LEU A 64 4.23 -3.97 0.25
CA LEU A 64 4.55 -3.94 -1.17
C LEU A 64 5.99 -4.38 -1.45
N MET A 65 6.93 -4.02 -0.57
CA MET A 65 8.35 -4.35 -0.78
C MET A 65 8.69 -5.82 -0.47
N GLN A 66 8.11 -6.39 0.60
CA GLN A 66 8.49 -7.73 1.07
C GLN A 66 7.33 -8.70 1.35
N LYS A 67 6.09 -8.31 1.06
CA LYS A 67 4.84 -9.10 1.21
C LYS A 67 4.30 -9.26 2.64
N TYR A 68 5.05 -8.83 3.66
CA TYR A 68 4.65 -8.92 5.07
C TYR A 68 5.20 -7.74 5.87
N THR A 69 4.56 -7.46 6.99
CA THR A 69 5.08 -6.56 8.05
C THR A 69 5.79 -7.37 9.10
N LYS A 70 6.73 -6.75 9.83
CA LYS A 70 7.39 -7.40 10.96
C LYS A 70 6.43 -7.54 12.14
N ASP A 71 6.48 -8.69 12.82
CA ASP A 71 5.59 -9.02 13.95
C ASP A 71 5.80 -8.09 15.16
N ASP A 72 7.00 -7.54 15.31
CA ASP A 72 7.38 -6.58 16.35
C ASP A 72 6.93 -5.14 16.07
N GLY A 73 6.28 -4.91 14.91
CA GLY A 73 5.87 -3.58 14.47
C GLY A 73 7.02 -2.67 14.01
N ALA A 74 8.24 -3.21 13.88
CA ALA A 74 9.38 -2.44 13.41
C ALA A 74 9.20 -2.04 11.94
N VAL A 75 9.48 -0.76 11.64
CA VAL A 75 9.44 -0.24 10.28
C VAL A 75 10.79 -0.51 9.61
N GLY A 76 10.80 -1.43 8.64
CA GLY A 76 11.99 -1.77 7.86
C GLY A 76 11.78 -3.01 7.00
N ILE A 77 12.74 -3.28 6.13
CA ILE A 77 12.75 -4.48 5.26
C ILE A 77 13.95 -5.37 5.57
N ASP A 78 13.81 -6.68 5.36
CA ASP A 78 14.84 -7.65 5.78
C ASP A 78 15.98 -7.81 4.76
N ASN A 79 15.68 -7.69 3.48
CA ASN A 79 16.66 -7.84 2.40
C ASN A 79 16.77 -6.55 1.59
N LEU A 80 17.68 -5.67 2.02
CA LEU A 80 18.01 -4.42 1.33
C LEU A 80 18.65 -4.67 -0.05
N ASP A 81 19.38 -5.79 -0.20
CA ASP A 81 20.07 -6.12 -1.44
C ASP A 81 19.11 -6.29 -2.63
N ARG A 82 17.90 -6.77 -2.36
CA ARG A 82 16.82 -6.87 -3.35
C ARG A 82 16.43 -5.52 -3.97
N TRP A 83 16.74 -4.41 -3.31
CA TRP A 83 16.35 -3.05 -3.71
C TRP A 83 17.54 -2.20 -4.18
N GLN A 84 18.73 -2.79 -4.37
CA GLN A 84 19.93 -2.06 -4.83
C GLN A 84 19.75 -1.31 -6.16
N THR A 85 18.90 -1.83 -7.06
CA THR A 85 18.59 -1.18 -8.34
C THR A 85 17.55 -0.07 -8.22
N CYS A 86 16.91 0.08 -7.06
CA CYS A 86 15.92 1.10 -6.76
C CYS A 86 16.12 1.67 -5.34
N PRO A 87 17.27 2.30 -5.05
CA PRO A 87 17.57 2.83 -3.72
C PRO A 87 16.56 3.89 -3.26
N ALA A 88 15.96 4.62 -4.20
CA ALA A 88 14.90 5.58 -3.93
C ALA A 88 13.68 4.96 -3.21
N ALA A 89 13.40 3.66 -3.37
CA ALA A 89 12.33 2.99 -2.63
C ALA A 89 12.66 2.83 -1.14
N ILE A 90 13.94 2.56 -0.82
CA ILE A 90 14.45 2.46 0.56
C ILE A 90 14.45 3.85 1.21
N ASP A 91 14.90 4.87 0.49
CA ASP A 91 14.87 6.26 0.94
C ASP A 91 13.43 6.69 1.23
N PHE A 92 12.51 6.37 0.32
CA PHE A 92 11.09 6.67 0.49
C PHE A 92 10.52 6.01 1.75
N LEU A 93 10.78 4.71 1.99
CA LEU A 93 10.37 4.03 3.21
C LEU A 93 10.90 4.75 4.46
N SER A 94 12.17 5.17 4.45
CA SER A 94 12.76 5.93 5.56
C SER A 94 12.02 7.25 5.81
N VAL A 95 11.64 7.95 4.74
CA VAL A 95 10.86 9.20 4.84
C VAL A 95 9.47 8.98 5.39
N THR A 96 8.82 7.84 5.16
CA THR A 96 7.48 7.56 5.74
C THR A 96 7.45 7.61 7.27
N ILE A 97 8.59 7.43 7.93
CA ILE A 97 8.74 7.47 9.40
C ILE A 97 9.02 8.90 9.89
N SER A 98 9.80 9.66 9.12
CA SER A 98 10.25 11.00 9.52
C SER A 98 9.27 12.10 9.12
N ALA A 99 8.50 11.89 8.05
CA ALA A 99 7.61 12.87 7.48
C ALA A 99 6.54 13.37 8.47
N SER A 100 6.14 14.61 8.24
CA SER A 100 5.15 15.34 9.03
C SER A 100 3.82 15.56 8.28
N SER A 101 3.81 15.31 6.97
CA SER A 101 2.64 15.54 6.12
C SER A 101 2.63 14.67 4.87
N PHE A 102 1.44 14.49 4.26
CA PHE A 102 1.32 13.84 2.95
C PHE A 102 2.02 14.63 1.84
N GLU A 103 2.09 15.96 1.94
CA GLU A 103 2.77 16.79 0.94
C GLU A 103 4.28 16.59 0.94
N GLU A 104 4.87 16.35 2.11
CA GLU A 104 6.27 15.95 2.24
C GLU A 104 6.53 14.60 1.57
N LEU A 105 5.61 13.63 1.73
CA LEU A 105 5.69 12.33 1.04
C LEU A 105 5.55 12.46 -0.48
N LYS A 106 4.59 13.26 -0.96
CA LYS A 106 4.34 13.44 -2.40
C LYS A 106 5.51 14.09 -3.13
N LYS A 107 6.36 14.86 -2.44
CA LYS A 107 7.54 15.53 -3.02
C LYS A 107 8.78 14.64 -3.14
N GLN A 108 8.74 13.42 -2.60
CA GLN A 108 9.89 12.53 -2.65
C GLN A 108 10.23 12.10 -4.08
N ARG A 109 11.54 12.03 -4.39
CA ARG A 109 12.06 11.66 -5.72
C ARG A 109 11.47 10.36 -6.24
N PHE A 110 11.27 9.38 -5.36
CA PHE A 110 10.64 8.11 -5.68
C PHE A 110 9.24 8.26 -6.33
N LEU A 111 8.53 9.36 -6.07
CA LEU A 111 7.21 9.61 -6.65
C LEU A 111 7.22 10.61 -7.79
N THR A 112 8.19 11.52 -7.82
CA THR A 112 8.27 12.60 -8.81
C THR A 112 9.12 12.25 -10.03
N GLU A 113 10.14 11.41 -9.87
CA GLU A 113 11.07 11.01 -10.94
C GLU A 113 10.68 9.66 -11.57
N THR A 114 9.84 8.88 -10.90
CA THR A 114 9.36 7.61 -11.43
C THR A 114 8.33 7.84 -12.53
N ARG A 115 8.67 7.39 -13.75
CA ARG A 115 7.73 7.38 -14.88
C ARG A 115 6.70 6.28 -14.68
N TRP A 116 5.63 6.59 -13.95
CA TRP A 116 4.45 5.73 -13.92
C TRP A 116 3.52 6.08 -15.08
N CYS A 117 2.99 5.06 -15.76
CA CYS A 117 1.89 5.23 -16.69
C CYS A 117 0.65 4.46 -16.20
N PRO A 118 -0.58 4.93 -16.49
CA PRO A 118 -1.80 4.19 -16.16
C PRO A 118 -1.79 2.74 -16.64
N GLY A 119 -1.09 2.46 -17.74
CA GLY A 119 -0.89 1.13 -18.29
C GLY A 119 -0.18 0.15 -17.34
N ASP A 120 0.69 0.61 -16.45
CA ASP A 120 1.44 -0.27 -15.55
C ASP A 120 0.52 -0.98 -14.56
N LEU A 121 -0.44 -0.24 -13.98
CA LEU A 121 -1.42 -0.80 -13.05
C LEU A 121 -2.46 -1.67 -13.77
N ILE A 122 -2.86 -1.29 -14.97
CA ILE A 122 -3.73 -2.12 -15.82
C ILE A 122 -3.01 -3.45 -16.11
N GLY A 123 -1.76 -3.39 -16.54
CA GLY A 123 -0.91 -4.55 -16.83
C GLY A 123 -0.76 -5.46 -15.61
N LEU A 124 -0.47 -4.91 -14.43
CA LEU A 124 -0.40 -5.67 -13.18
C LEU A 124 -1.72 -6.36 -12.83
N THR A 125 -2.86 -5.70 -13.05
CA THR A 125 -4.17 -6.28 -12.73
C THR A 125 -4.51 -7.43 -13.69
N TRP A 126 -4.23 -7.27 -14.98
CA TRP A 126 -4.40 -8.34 -15.97
C TRP A 126 -3.45 -9.51 -15.73
N PHE A 127 -2.19 -9.21 -15.41
CA PHE A 127 -1.20 -10.24 -15.06
C PHE A 127 -1.67 -11.06 -13.86
N ALA A 128 -2.09 -10.40 -12.77
CA ALA A 128 -2.62 -11.08 -11.59
C ALA A 128 -3.84 -11.96 -11.92
N LEU A 129 -4.77 -11.46 -12.74
CA LEU A 129 -5.96 -12.22 -13.16
C LEU A 129 -5.60 -13.48 -13.96
N ILE A 130 -4.68 -13.35 -14.91
CA ILE A 130 -4.22 -14.47 -15.74
C ILE A 130 -3.47 -15.48 -14.88
N SER A 131 -2.49 -15.04 -14.09
CA SER A 131 -1.71 -15.91 -13.22
C SER A 131 -2.56 -16.66 -12.20
N ALA A 132 -3.56 -16.01 -11.59
CA ALA A 132 -4.46 -16.68 -10.65
C ALA A 132 -5.24 -17.82 -11.32
N ARG A 133 -5.69 -17.64 -12.57
CA ARG A 133 -6.41 -18.67 -13.32
C ARG A 133 -5.53 -19.83 -13.77
N THR A 134 -4.26 -19.57 -14.09
CA THR A 134 -3.36 -20.60 -14.61
C THR A 134 -2.73 -21.47 -13.53
N PHE A 135 -2.53 -20.94 -12.31
CA PHE A 135 -1.78 -21.63 -11.26
C PHE A 135 -2.62 -22.14 -10.07
N TYR A 136 -3.91 -21.78 -9.98
CA TYR A 136 -4.84 -22.37 -8.99
C TYR A 136 -5.76 -23.39 -9.67
N SER A 137 -5.33 -24.66 -9.71
CA SER A 137 -6.22 -25.79 -9.99
C SER A 137 -6.82 -26.31 -8.66
N TYR A 138 -8.10 -26.09 -8.45
CA TYR A 138 -8.84 -26.69 -7.34
C TYR A 138 -8.99 -28.19 -7.59
N THR A 139 -8.39 -29.03 -6.74
CA THR A 139 -8.73 -30.46 -6.66
C THR A 139 -9.86 -30.62 -5.63
N PRO A 140 -11.08 -30.97 -6.04
CA PRO A 140 -12.15 -31.26 -5.09
C PRO A 140 -11.73 -32.42 -4.20
N ARG A 141 -11.89 -32.26 -2.89
CA ARG A 141 -11.66 -33.34 -1.92
C ARG A 141 -12.69 -34.44 -2.22
N SER A 142 -12.25 -35.63 -2.63
CA SER A 142 -13.19 -36.73 -2.81
C SER A 142 -13.84 -37.04 -1.47
N GLU A 143 -15.15 -36.88 -1.38
CA GLU A 143 -15.94 -37.40 -0.28
C GLU A 143 -15.67 -38.90 -0.19
N LYS A 144 -14.99 -39.32 0.89
CA LYS A 144 -14.98 -40.74 1.27
C LYS A 144 -16.40 -41.01 1.79
N ASN A 145 -17.18 -41.73 0.99
CA ASN A 145 -18.38 -42.38 1.50
C ASN A 145 -17.92 -43.49 2.45
N ASP A 146 -18.41 -43.43 3.67
CA ASP A 146 -18.26 -44.44 4.72
C ASP A 146 -18.84 -45.80 4.29
#